data_AF-A0A443SK30-F1
#
_entry.id   AF-A0A443SK30-F1
#
_cell.length_a   1.000
_cell.length_b   1.000
_cell.length_c   1.000
_cell.angle_alpha   90.00
_cell.angle_beta   90.00
_cell.angle_gamma   90.00
#
_symmetry.space_group_name_H-M   'P 1'
#
loop_
_entity.id
_entity.type
_entity.pdbx_description
1 polymer ?
#
loop_
_entity_poly.entity_id
_entity_poly.type
_entity_poly.pdbx_seq_one_letter_code
_entity_poly.pdbx_strand_id
1 'polypeptide(L)'
;MNEFVRNGAKGDTFKTYTEPPTFLERFSEQTLQQGPPLSLKCIASGSPLPQVTWLLDGFAVPDNSRFRTGDYVTRDGLLVSYVNITSVTTQDGGLYECTASNDNAAVKHSAKINIFGAPFVRPMKNASTVAGETLVIHCPAGGYPLEAVYWEKGKFVYFAINVSLKNIAYRSKNTNNSSSALKH
;
A
#
# COMPACT_ATOMS: atom_id res chain seq x y z
N MET A 1 43.19 15.77 56.05
CA MET A 1 43.82 15.12 54.88
C MET A 1 43.03 13.84 54.61
N ASN A 2 42.09 13.73 53.68
CA ASN A 2 41.60 14.59 52.60
C ASN A 2 40.06 14.52 52.55
N GLU A 3 39.42 15.64 52.23
CA GLU A 3 38.08 15.69 51.68
C GLU A 3 38.09 15.13 50.24
N PHE A 4 37.00 14.47 49.81
CA PHE A 4 36.50 14.61 48.43
C PHE A 4 34.98 14.34 48.37
N VAL A 5 34.23 15.46 48.38
CA VAL A 5 33.16 15.85 47.43
C VAL A 5 32.04 14.85 47.08
N ARG A 6 30.80 15.27 47.39
CA ARG A 6 29.50 14.74 46.90
C ARG A 6 29.50 14.57 45.38
N ASN A 7 28.85 13.52 44.86
CA ASN A 7 28.21 13.58 43.54
C ASN A 7 26.93 12.74 43.50
N GLY A 8 25.88 13.34 42.91
CA GLY A 8 24.48 13.00 43.12
C GLY A 8 23.99 11.72 42.45
N ALA A 9 22.90 11.20 42.99
CA ALA A 9 22.03 10.23 42.32
C ALA A 9 21.45 10.88 41.05
N LYS A 10 22.10 10.67 39.91
CA LYS A 10 21.47 10.84 38.60
C LYS A 10 20.50 9.68 38.44
N GLY A 11 19.22 10.00 38.26
CA GLY A 11 18.16 9.03 38.04
C GLY A 11 18.55 8.04 36.95
N ASP A 12 18.34 6.76 37.23
CA ASP A 12 18.50 5.67 36.27
C ASP A 12 17.44 5.85 35.18
N THR A 13 17.78 6.58 34.12
CA THR A 13 17.01 6.55 32.88
C THR A 13 17.21 5.20 32.24
N PHE A 14 16.27 4.28 32.43
CA PHE A 14 16.18 3.04 31.65
C PHE A 14 16.04 3.41 30.17
N LYS A 15 17.13 3.31 29.40
CA LYS A 15 17.07 3.36 27.94
C LYS A 15 16.31 2.12 27.47
N THR A 16 15.04 2.28 27.13
CA THR A 16 14.27 1.24 26.44
C THR A 16 14.83 1.07 25.03
N TYR A 17 15.42 -0.09 24.75
CA TYR A 17 15.95 -0.40 23.42
C TYR A 17 14.77 -0.75 22.49
N THR A 18 14.56 0.07 21.47
CA THR A 18 13.48 -0.10 20.50
C THR A 18 14.04 -0.54 19.15
N GLU A 19 13.40 -1.53 18.54
CA GLU A 19 13.74 -2.04 17.21
C GLU A 19 12.65 -1.63 16.21
N PRO A 20 13.00 -1.06 15.05
CA PRO A 20 12.03 -0.68 14.04
C PRO A 20 11.36 -1.92 13.44
N PRO A 21 10.10 -1.81 12.97
CA PRO A 21 9.41 -2.93 12.36
C PRO A 21 10.15 -3.41 11.10
N THR A 22 10.31 -4.72 10.94
CA THR A 22 10.97 -5.31 9.77
C THR A 22 10.19 -6.50 9.27
N PHE A 23 9.96 -6.58 7.96
CA PHE A 23 9.30 -7.74 7.36
C PHE A 23 10.27 -8.90 7.15
N LEU A 24 9.92 -10.06 7.69
CA LEU A 24 10.63 -11.33 7.50
C LEU A 24 10.03 -12.15 6.36
N GLU A 25 8.70 -12.11 6.20
CA GLU A 25 7.98 -12.75 5.10
C GLU A 25 6.89 -11.82 4.59
N ARG A 26 6.66 -11.83 3.27
CA ARG A 26 5.72 -10.97 2.57
C ARG A 26 5.04 -11.73 1.45
N PHE A 27 3.77 -11.47 1.22
CA PHE A 27 3.06 -11.98 0.04
C PHE A 27 3.67 -11.42 -1.26
N SER A 28 3.56 -12.19 -2.34
CA SER A 28 4.01 -11.80 -3.67
C SER A 28 2.84 -11.49 -4.59
N GLU A 29 3.16 -10.93 -5.76
CA GLU A 29 2.20 -10.81 -6.85
C GLU A 29 1.68 -12.18 -7.28
N GLN A 30 0.37 -12.25 -7.56
CA GLN A 30 -0.33 -13.47 -7.95
C GLN A 30 -1.37 -13.16 -9.02
N THR A 31 -1.60 -14.12 -9.92
CA THR A 31 -2.65 -14.05 -10.94
C THR A 31 -3.54 -15.28 -10.84
N LEU A 32 -4.83 -15.09 -10.62
CA LEU A 32 -5.78 -16.14 -10.25
C LEU A 32 -7.06 -16.06 -11.09
N GLN A 33 -7.71 -17.20 -11.32
CA GLN A 33 -9.10 -17.25 -11.77
C GLN A 33 -10.05 -16.87 -10.64
N GLN A 34 -11.30 -16.55 -10.96
CA GLN A 34 -12.35 -16.34 -9.96
C GLN A 34 -12.75 -17.67 -9.30
N GLY A 35 -13.15 -17.63 -8.03
CA GLY A 35 -13.66 -18.79 -7.29
C GLY A 35 -12.74 -19.29 -6.17
N PRO A 36 -11.43 -19.57 -6.42
CA PRO A 36 -10.51 -20.05 -5.40
C PRO A 36 -10.40 -19.14 -4.18
N PRO A 37 -10.00 -19.67 -3.03
CA PRO A 37 -9.63 -18.86 -1.88
C PRO A 37 -8.28 -18.16 -2.14
N LEU A 38 -8.06 -17.02 -1.47
CA LEU A 38 -6.78 -16.31 -1.45
C LEU A 38 -6.34 -16.09 -0.01
N SER A 39 -5.04 -16.28 0.25
CA SER A 39 -4.42 -15.94 1.53
C SER A 39 -3.20 -15.05 1.27
N LEU A 40 -3.21 -13.86 1.85
CA LEU A 40 -2.08 -12.94 1.87
C LEU A 40 -1.53 -12.90 3.30
N LYS A 41 -0.20 -12.93 3.43
CA LYS A 41 0.47 -13.00 4.73
C LYS A 41 1.65 -12.03 4.78
N CYS A 42 1.81 -11.36 5.91
CA CYS A 42 3.02 -10.62 6.26
C CYS A 42 3.48 -11.06 7.65
N ILE A 43 4.78 -11.30 7.81
CA ILE A 43 5.41 -11.61 9.10
C ILE A 43 6.38 -10.48 9.43
N ALA A 44 6.24 -9.86 10.59
CA ALA A 44 7.05 -8.74 11.02
C ALA A 44 7.66 -8.97 12.41
N SER A 45 8.89 -8.51 12.59
CA SER A 45 9.55 -8.34 13.90
C SER A 45 9.57 -6.86 14.28
N GLY A 46 9.82 -6.56 15.57
CA GLY A 46 10.02 -5.19 16.06
C GLY A 46 9.82 -5.11 17.58
N SER A 47 10.37 -4.05 18.19
CA SER A 47 10.23 -3.76 19.62
C SER A 47 9.93 -2.27 19.83
N PRO A 48 8.75 -1.88 20.33
CA PRO A 48 7.61 -2.72 20.68
C PRO A 48 7.09 -3.56 19.51
N LEU A 49 6.39 -4.65 19.84
CA LEU A 49 5.76 -5.54 18.85
C LEU A 49 4.89 -4.69 17.90
N PRO A 50 5.13 -4.73 16.58
CA PRO A 50 4.40 -3.89 15.64
C PRO A 50 2.94 -4.30 15.56
N GLN A 51 2.11 -3.43 15.00
CA GLN A 51 0.77 -3.72 14.52
C GLN A 51 0.78 -3.73 12.99
N VAL A 52 -0.06 -4.55 12.36
CA VAL A 52 -0.18 -4.61 10.90
C VAL A 52 -1.55 -4.13 10.45
N THR A 53 -1.55 -3.23 9.46
CA THR A 53 -2.77 -2.79 8.76
C THR A 53 -2.71 -3.20 7.30
N TRP A 54 -3.88 -3.45 6.71
CA TRP A 54 -4.02 -3.90 5.33
C TRP A 54 -4.87 -2.93 4.52
N LEU A 55 -4.38 -2.60 3.33
CA LEU A 55 -5.09 -1.78 2.36
C LEU A 55 -5.24 -2.53 1.03
N LEU A 56 -6.34 -2.27 0.34
CA LEU A 56 -6.60 -2.63 -1.05
C LEU A 56 -6.84 -1.33 -1.83
N ASP A 57 -5.95 -1.06 -2.79
CA ASP A 57 -5.97 0.15 -3.62
C ASP A 57 -6.04 1.45 -2.78
N GLY A 58 -5.37 1.46 -1.62
CA GLY A 58 -5.31 2.60 -0.70
C GLY A 58 -6.50 2.73 0.26
N PHE A 59 -7.48 1.83 0.20
CA PHE A 59 -8.61 1.77 1.13
C PHE A 59 -8.44 0.59 2.09
N ALA A 60 -9.02 0.66 3.29
CA ALA A 60 -9.07 -0.49 4.18
C ALA A 60 -9.69 -1.69 3.47
N VAL A 61 -9.11 -2.88 3.67
CA VAL A 61 -9.69 -4.11 3.12
C VAL A 61 -11.14 -4.27 3.58
N PRO A 62 -12.04 -4.79 2.74
CA PRO A 62 -13.45 -4.94 3.11
C PRO A 62 -13.63 -5.78 4.38
N ASP A 63 -14.49 -5.32 5.28
CA ASP A 63 -14.94 -6.11 6.43
C ASP A 63 -16.30 -6.73 6.10
N ASN A 64 -16.30 -7.97 5.60
CA ASN A 64 -17.50 -8.71 5.23
C ASN A 64 -17.28 -10.21 5.40
N SER A 65 -18.33 -11.02 5.22
CA SER A 65 -18.27 -12.47 5.47
C SER A 65 -17.24 -13.25 4.65
N ARG A 66 -16.77 -12.72 3.51
CA ARG A 66 -15.76 -13.36 2.67
C ARG A 66 -14.34 -13.00 3.09
N PHE A 67 -14.13 -11.79 3.59
CA PHE A 67 -12.84 -11.28 4.01
C PHE A 67 -12.62 -11.56 5.50
N ARG A 68 -11.48 -12.15 5.83
CA ARG A 68 -11.07 -12.38 7.21
C ARG A 68 -9.66 -11.89 7.40
N THR A 69 -9.52 -10.81 8.14
CA THR A 69 -8.23 -10.33 8.62
C THR A 69 -7.97 -10.86 10.01
N GLY A 70 -6.71 -11.18 10.31
CA GLY A 70 -6.33 -11.54 11.66
C GLY A 70 -4.83 -11.50 11.84
N ASP A 71 -4.43 -11.61 13.09
CA ASP A 71 -3.03 -11.65 13.48
C ASP A 71 -2.84 -12.53 14.72
N TYR A 72 -1.60 -12.97 14.91
CA TYR A 72 -1.16 -13.68 16.11
C TYR A 72 0.36 -13.51 16.28
N VAL A 73 0.83 -13.75 17.50
CA VAL A 73 2.25 -13.65 17.86
C VAL A 73 2.83 -15.06 17.97
N THR A 74 3.95 -15.31 17.31
CA THR A 74 4.68 -16.58 17.42
C THR A 74 5.40 -16.68 18.77
N ARG A 75 5.87 -17.89 19.11
CA ARG A 75 6.68 -18.09 20.33
C ARG A 75 7.99 -17.28 20.32
N ASP A 76 8.50 -16.98 19.12
CA ASP A 76 9.72 -16.20 18.92
C ASP A 76 9.44 -14.67 18.92
N GLY A 77 8.22 -14.25 19.27
CA GLY A 77 7.85 -12.84 19.35
C GLY A 77 7.62 -12.16 18.01
N LEU A 78 7.35 -12.93 16.94
CA LEU A 78 7.06 -12.38 15.61
C LEU A 78 5.56 -12.15 15.45
N LEU A 79 5.17 -11.02 14.88
CA LEU A 79 3.79 -10.78 14.47
C LEU A 79 3.54 -11.45 13.11
N VAL A 80 2.56 -12.34 13.04
CA VAL A 80 2.01 -12.84 11.78
C VAL A 80 0.65 -12.19 11.56
N SER A 81 0.45 -11.52 10.43
CA SER A 81 -0.84 -10.95 10.04
C SER A 81 -1.24 -11.45 8.66
N TYR A 82 -2.54 -11.65 8.44
CA TYR A 82 -3.06 -12.22 7.22
C TYR A 82 -4.40 -11.60 6.78
N VAL A 83 -4.67 -11.72 5.48
CA VAL A 83 -5.97 -11.48 4.84
C VAL A 83 -6.36 -12.75 4.10
N ASN A 84 -7.46 -13.37 4.51
CA ASN A 84 -8.04 -14.52 3.83
C ASN A 84 -9.34 -14.13 3.13
N ILE A 85 -9.48 -14.56 1.88
CA ILE A 85 -10.69 -14.38 1.07
C ILE A 85 -11.21 -15.78 0.73
N THR A 86 -12.44 -16.11 1.11
CA THR A 86 -12.98 -17.47 0.95
C THR A 86 -13.24 -17.84 -0.51
N SER A 87 -13.71 -16.88 -1.31
CA SER A 87 -13.91 -17.04 -2.75
C SER A 87 -13.68 -15.70 -3.43
N VAL A 88 -12.63 -15.66 -4.27
CA VAL A 88 -12.23 -14.43 -4.93
C VAL A 88 -13.08 -14.11 -6.15
N THR A 89 -13.41 -12.84 -6.31
CA THR A 89 -14.14 -12.26 -7.43
C THR A 89 -13.25 -11.25 -8.14
N THR A 90 -13.57 -10.86 -9.37
CA THR A 90 -12.79 -9.83 -10.11
C THR A 90 -12.59 -8.56 -9.27
N GLN A 91 -13.60 -8.19 -8.48
CA GLN A 91 -13.63 -7.04 -7.57
C GLN A 91 -12.74 -7.18 -6.34
N ASP A 92 -12.06 -8.29 -6.14
CA ASP A 92 -11.08 -8.47 -5.06
C ASP A 92 -9.63 -8.29 -5.58
N GLY A 93 -9.45 -8.10 -6.89
CA GLY A 93 -8.15 -7.80 -7.49
C GLY A 93 -7.77 -6.33 -7.29
N GLY A 94 -6.47 -6.05 -7.20
CA GLY A 94 -5.96 -4.71 -6.93
C GLY A 94 -4.54 -4.72 -6.35
N LEU A 95 -4.08 -3.55 -5.91
CA LEU A 95 -2.81 -3.39 -5.19
C LEU A 95 -3.07 -3.57 -3.69
N TYR A 96 -2.64 -4.71 -3.15
CA TYR A 96 -2.67 -4.93 -1.70
C TYR A 96 -1.42 -4.31 -1.07
N GLU A 97 -1.57 -3.72 0.11
CA GLU A 97 -0.47 -3.18 0.93
C GLU A 97 -0.62 -3.66 2.37
N CYS A 98 0.45 -4.22 2.94
CA CYS A 98 0.56 -4.45 4.38
C CYS A 98 1.54 -3.42 4.97
N THR A 99 1.12 -2.75 6.03
CA THR A 99 1.94 -1.77 6.77
C THR A 99 2.15 -2.27 8.18
N ALA A 100 3.41 -2.55 8.55
CA ALA A 100 3.79 -2.87 9.92
C ALA A 100 4.31 -1.61 10.60
N SER A 101 3.76 -1.25 11.76
CA SER A 101 4.12 -0.03 12.49
C SER A 101 4.24 -0.26 13.99
N ASN A 102 5.24 0.37 14.61
CA ASN A 102 5.30 0.59 16.05
C ASN A 102 5.46 2.09 16.33
N ASP A 103 5.61 2.46 17.61
CA ASP A 103 5.62 3.87 18.05
C ASP A 103 6.70 4.74 17.37
N ASN A 104 7.73 4.13 16.78
CA ASN A 104 8.90 4.85 16.26
C ASN A 104 9.02 4.79 14.73
N ALA A 105 8.45 3.77 14.07
CA ALA A 105 8.65 3.56 12.65
C ALA A 105 7.52 2.73 12.01
N ALA A 106 7.41 2.85 10.69
CA ALA A 106 6.55 2.01 9.86
C ALA A 106 7.28 1.53 8.61
N VAL A 107 7.04 0.28 8.24
CA VAL A 107 7.49 -0.31 6.97
C VAL A 107 6.31 -0.83 6.18
N LYS A 108 6.38 -0.69 4.87
CA LYS A 108 5.30 -1.02 3.95
C LYS A 108 5.75 -2.01 2.90
N HIS A 109 4.85 -2.90 2.52
CA HIS A 109 5.02 -3.77 1.36
C HIS A 109 3.73 -3.83 0.56
N SER A 110 3.86 -3.75 -0.76
CA SER A 110 2.73 -3.78 -1.68
C SER A 110 2.98 -4.75 -2.82
N ALA A 111 1.95 -5.50 -3.22
CA ALA A 111 1.99 -6.40 -4.38
C ALA A 111 0.63 -6.45 -5.07
N LYS A 112 0.63 -6.62 -6.39
CA LYS A 112 -0.60 -6.68 -7.20
C LYS A 112 -1.19 -8.08 -7.12
N ILE A 113 -2.50 -8.18 -6.90
CA ILE A 113 -3.25 -9.42 -7.03
C ILE A 113 -4.17 -9.26 -8.24
N ASN A 114 -3.90 -10.03 -9.28
CA ASN A 114 -4.65 -10.01 -10.53
C ASN A 114 -5.70 -11.11 -10.52
N ILE A 115 -6.94 -10.77 -10.84
CA ILE A 115 -8.03 -11.74 -10.95
C ILE A 115 -8.63 -11.62 -12.34
N PHE A 116 -8.74 -12.75 -13.04
CA PHE A 116 -9.29 -12.80 -14.38
C PHE A 116 -10.73 -12.29 -14.42
N GLY A 117 -10.99 -11.33 -15.31
CA GLY A 117 -12.29 -10.71 -15.49
C GLY A 117 -12.21 -9.35 -16.18
N ALA A 118 -13.36 -8.78 -16.50
CA ALA A 118 -13.46 -7.51 -17.20
C ALA A 118 -12.77 -6.36 -16.40
N PRO A 119 -12.06 -5.43 -17.09
CA PRO A 119 -11.53 -4.24 -16.47
C PRO A 119 -12.59 -3.43 -15.73
N PHE A 120 -12.24 -2.92 -14.56
CA PHE A 120 -13.09 -2.02 -13.80
C PHE A 120 -12.24 -0.99 -13.04
N VAL A 121 -12.86 0.11 -12.64
CA VAL A 121 -12.25 1.14 -11.80
C VAL A 121 -13.09 1.29 -10.54
N ARG A 122 -12.46 1.20 -9.36
CA ARG A 122 -13.16 1.45 -8.10
C ARG A 122 -13.52 2.93 -7.95
N PRO A 123 -14.58 3.28 -7.21
CA PRO A 123 -14.90 4.66 -6.89
C PRO A 123 -13.71 5.38 -6.24
N MET A 124 -13.38 6.56 -6.74
CA MET A 124 -12.32 7.41 -6.21
C MET A 124 -12.92 8.58 -5.42
N LYS A 125 -12.26 8.97 -4.33
CA LYS A 125 -12.63 10.17 -3.58
C LYS A 125 -12.05 11.41 -4.26
N ASN A 126 -12.71 12.55 -4.06
CA ASN A 126 -12.18 13.83 -4.50
C ASN A 126 -10.83 14.07 -3.82
N ALA A 127 -9.82 14.40 -4.63
CA ALA A 127 -8.48 14.68 -4.17
C ALA A 127 -8.19 16.19 -4.32
N SER A 128 -7.53 16.76 -3.32
CA SER A 128 -7.09 18.16 -3.33
C SER A 128 -5.71 18.26 -2.70
N THR A 129 -4.97 19.32 -3.05
CA THR A 129 -3.63 19.61 -2.53
C THR A 129 -3.46 21.12 -2.42
N VAL A 130 -2.44 21.57 -1.70
CA VAL A 130 -2.11 22.98 -1.60
C VAL A 130 -1.50 23.46 -2.91
N ALA A 131 -1.74 24.72 -3.28
CA ALA A 131 -1.14 25.30 -4.48
C ALA A 131 0.40 25.21 -4.44
N GLY A 132 0.99 24.67 -5.49
CA GLY A 132 2.44 24.46 -5.60
C GLY A 132 2.91 23.06 -5.17
N GLU A 133 2.07 22.26 -4.52
CA GLU A 133 2.38 20.88 -4.19
C GLU A 133 2.01 19.91 -5.33
N THR A 134 2.65 18.74 -5.33
CA THR A 134 2.37 17.69 -6.32
C THR A 134 1.26 16.78 -5.82
N LEU A 135 0.13 16.76 -6.53
CA LEU A 135 -0.93 15.78 -6.31
C LEU A 135 -0.66 14.48 -7.08
N VAL A 136 -0.57 13.37 -6.35
CA VAL A 136 -0.47 12.03 -6.95
C VAL A 136 -1.81 11.32 -6.80
N ILE A 137 -2.42 10.96 -7.93
CA ILE A 137 -3.68 10.22 -7.97
C ILE A 137 -3.41 8.82 -8.52
N HIS A 138 -3.71 7.80 -7.72
CA HIS A 138 -3.64 6.41 -8.14
C HIS A 138 -4.98 5.97 -8.71
N CYS A 139 -4.97 5.29 -9.86
CA CYS A 139 -6.17 4.70 -10.44
C CYS A 139 -6.36 3.30 -9.84
N PRO A 140 -7.45 3.05 -9.08
CA PRO A 140 -7.74 1.75 -8.49
C PRO A 140 -8.38 0.82 -9.55
N ALA A 141 -7.64 0.56 -10.62
CA ALA A 141 -8.06 -0.30 -11.71
C ALA A 141 -7.75 -1.78 -11.40
N GLY A 142 -8.76 -2.62 -11.63
CA GLY A 142 -8.68 -4.07 -11.50
C GLY A 142 -9.25 -4.79 -12.73
N GLY A 143 -9.28 -6.12 -12.65
CA GLY A 143 -9.54 -6.99 -13.81
C GLY A 143 -8.24 -7.36 -14.52
N TYR A 144 -8.23 -8.55 -15.11
CA TYR A 144 -7.07 -9.09 -15.82
C TYR A 144 -7.54 -9.93 -17.02
N PRO A 145 -6.94 -9.76 -18.21
CA PRO A 145 -5.86 -8.82 -18.53
C PRO A 145 -6.34 -7.36 -18.61
N LEU A 146 -5.44 -6.42 -18.30
CA LEU A 146 -5.69 -4.99 -18.39
C LEU A 146 -4.80 -4.40 -19.50
N GLU A 147 -5.41 -4.07 -20.65
CA GLU A 147 -4.66 -3.65 -21.84
C GLU A 147 -4.10 -2.22 -21.73
N ALA A 148 -4.90 -1.29 -21.20
CA ALA A 148 -4.49 0.09 -21.03
C ALA A 148 -5.22 0.74 -19.84
N VAL A 149 -4.49 1.59 -19.12
CA VAL A 149 -5.05 2.53 -18.14
C VAL A 149 -4.65 3.93 -18.55
N TYR A 150 -5.64 4.81 -18.70
CA TYR A 150 -5.44 6.20 -19.03
C TYR A 150 -6.36 7.08 -18.19
N TRP A 151 -5.93 8.31 -17.99
CA TRP A 151 -6.68 9.36 -17.33
C TRP A 151 -7.22 10.33 -18.38
N GLU A 152 -8.42 10.85 -18.14
CA GLU A 152 -8.99 11.89 -18.99
C GLU A 152 -9.32 13.12 -18.17
N LYS A 153 -9.02 14.30 -18.73
CA LYS A 153 -9.44 15.59 -18.18
C LYS A 153 -9.96 16.47 -19.30
N GLY A 154 -11.28 16.64 -19.36
CA GLY A 154 -11.94 17.35 -20.46
C GLY A 154 -11.75 16.58 -21.77
N LYS A 155 -11.01 17.15 -22.72
CA LYS A 155 -10.72 16.52 -24.03
C LYS A 155 -9.32 15.89 -24.13
N PHE A 156 -8.55 15.91 -23.04
CA PHE A 156 -7.17 15.43 -23.03
C PHE A 156 -7.08 14.04 -22.40
N VAL A 157 -6.39 13.13 -23.09
CA VAL A 157 -6.07 11.77 -22.64
C VAL A 157 -4.62 11.72 -22.17
N TYR A 158 -4.39 11.16 -20.99
CA TYR A 158 -3.09 10.98 -20.36
C TYR A 158 -2.87 9.48 -20.13
N PHE A 159 -1.94 8.87 -20.86
CA PHE A 159 -1.59 7.46 -20.64
C PHE A 159 -0.77 7.31 -19.35
N ALA A 160 -1.05 6.27 -18.56
CA ALA A 160 -0.12 5.87 -17.50
C ALA A 160 1.18 5.38 -18.15
N ILE A 161 2.24 6.18 -18.07
CA ILE A 161 3.50 5.86 -18.76
C ILE A 161 4.29 4.84 -17.92
N ASN A 162 4.43 3.63 -18.45
CA ASN A 162 5.28 2.50 -18.04
C ASN A 162 5.06 1.85 -16.66
N VAL A 163 4.80 0.53 -16.76
CA VAL A 163 4.72 -0.47 -15.70
C VAL A 163 6.08 -0.62 -15.00
N SER A 164 6.29 0.11 -13.92
CA SER A 164 7.10 -0.33 -12.79
C SER A 164 6.71 0.48 -11.56
N LEU A 165 6.22 -0.23 -10.54
CA LEU A 165 5.78 0.33 -9.27
C LEU A 165 6.98 0.97 -8.55
N LYS A 166 7.19 2.26 -8.73
CA LYS A 166 7.82 3.19 -7.78
C LYS A 166 7.77 4.62 -8.31
N ASN A 167 6.97 5.44 -7.63
CA ASN A 167 6.97 6.90 -7.60
C ASN A 167 7.00 7.65 -8.95
N ILE A 168 5.87 8.25 -9.35
CA ILE A 168 5.86 9.22 -10.45
C ILE A 168 5.07 10.47 -10.08
N ALA A 169 5.78 11.60 -10.14
CA ALA A 169 5.24 12.94 -10.33
C ALA A 169 5.11 13.23 -11.83
N TYR A 170 4.05 13.93 -12.24
CA TYR A 170 3.77 14.23 -13.65
C TYR A 170 4.58 15.44 -14.16
N ARG A 171 5.08 15.35 -15.41
CA ARG A 171 5.54 16.50 -16.21
C ARG A 171 4.75 16.53 -17.52
N SER A 172 4.11 17.67 -17.83
CA SER A 172 3.36 17.81 -19.08
C SER A 172 4.30 17.83 -20.28
N LYS A 173 3.90 17.17 -21.38
CA LYS A 173 4.39 17.48 -22.71
C LYS A 173 3.23 18.13 -23.47
N ASN A 174 3.39 19.41 -23.80
CA ASN A 174 2.51 20.11 -24.72
C ASN A 174 2.66 19.47 -26.11
N THR A 175 1.61 18.84 -26.60
CA THR A 175 1.44 18.61 -28.04
C THR A 175 0.50 19.68 -28.58
N ASN A 176 1.04 20.89 -28.76
CA ASN A 176 0.47 21.82 -29.72
C ASN A 176 1.03 21.45 -31.09
N ASN A 177 0.22 20.79 -31.91
CA ASN A 177 0.26 21.10 -33.33
C ASN A 177 -1.16 21.10 -33.88
N SER A 178 -1.70 22.31 -33.97
CA SER A 178 -2.87 22.65 -34.75
C SER A 178 -2.59 22.44 -36.24
N SER A 179 -3.44 21.67 -36.90
CA SER A 179 -3.80 21.95 -38.29
C SER A 179 -5.29 21.68 -38.49
N SER A 180 -6.01 22.78 -38.63
CA SER A 180 -7.36 22.90 -39.16
C SER A 180 -7.46 22.42 -40.61
N ALA A 181 -8.59 21.76 -40.96
CA ALA A 181 -9.25 21.60 -42.28
C ALA A 181 -9.95 20.22 -42.31
N LEU A 182 -11.20 19.98 -42.72
CA LEU A 182 -12.24 20.73 -43.44
C LEU A 182 -13.63 20.10 -43.13
N LYS A 183 -14.67 20.90 -43.39
CA LYS A 183 -16.11 20.60 -43.64
C LYS A 183 -16.29 19.27 -44.43
N HIS A 184 -17.33 18.46 -44.27
CA HIS A 184 -18.79 18.66 -44.20
C HIS A 184 -19.46 17.55 -43.39
#